data_AF-A0A194Q0M9-F1
#
_entry.id   AF-A0A194Q0M9-F1
#
_cell.length_a   1.000
_cell.length_b   1.000
_cell.length_c   1.000
_cell.angle_alpha   90.00
_cell.angle_beta   90.00
_cell.angle_gamma   90.00
#
_symmetry.space_group_name_H-M   'P 1'
#
loop_
_entity.id
_entity.type
_entity.pdbx_description
1 polymer ?
#
loop_
_entity_poly.entity_id
_entity_poly.type
_entity_poly.pdbx_seq_one_letter_code
_entity_poly.pdbx_strand_id
1 'polypeptide(L)'
;MAYFIIKFCLFVPKTTYTLRCTPLWAHNDLLSRLDDTVRIALNSTFNCPLNDRCWAQATLPIRHGGLGIRKISSVALPAFLSSVHSSVNLVGSILGPSLCGVEVTCLAEARDTWLSATGPDLPLNLASQRQWDEPLCLKIRNHLVESSESEAERSRLLASCEPESGYWLNAIPSFSVGTLLERTTFSLAVSLRLGARTNEPHRCRCGVDVDPLGHHGLACRRSAGRIPRHAALNDVIRRALASSGVPAVLEPNGIVRDDGKRPDGMTLIPWKNGRSLDIELSNSIISLCIYF
;
A
#
# COMPACT_ATOMS: atom_id res chain seq x y z
N MET A 1 17.14 -2.19 0.61
CA MET A 1 17.54 -2.77 -0.70
C MET A 1 16.74 -4.00 -1.11
N ALA A 2 16.66 -5.07 -0.30
CA ALA A 2 15.98 -6.31 -0.69
C ALA A 2 14.52 -6.13 -1.21
N TYR A 3 13.70 -5.31 -0.53
CA TYR A 3 12.35 -4.99 -0.99
C TYR A 3 12.30 -4.38 -2.40
N PHE A 4 13.22 -3.46 -2.73
CA PHE A 4 13.28 -2.85 -4.07
C PHE A 4 13.67 -3.86 -5.13
N ILE A 5 14.60 -4.77 -4.82
CA ILE A 5 14.98 -5.86 -5.73
C ILE A 5 13.77 -6.75 -6.02
N ILE A 6 13.00 -7.11 -4.99
CA ILE A 6 11.78 -7.90 -5.16
C ILE A 6 10.74 -7.15 -5.99
N LYS A 7 10.50 -5.87 -5.71
CA LYS A 7 9.48 -5.07 -6.37
C LYS A 7 9.80 -4.75 -7.84
N PHE A 8 11.05 -4.41 -8.14
CA PHE A 8 11.44 -3.86 -9.44
C PHE A 8 12.26 -4.80 -10.31
N CYS A 9 12.93 -5.80 -9.73
CA CYS A 9 13.91 -6.60 -10.45
C CYS A 9 13.58 -8.09 -10.51
N LEU A 10 12.71 -8.61 -9.65
CA LEU A 10 12.37 -10.04 -9.54
C LEU A 10 10.88 -10.28 -9.69
N PHE A 11 10.48 -11.51 -10.05
CA PHE A 11 9.09 -11.92 -10.26
C PHE A 11 8.45 -11.22 -11.46
N VAL A 12 7.38 -10.43 -11.27
CA VAL A 12 6.60 -9.84 -12.37
C VAL A 12 7.48 -9.11 -13.40
N PRO A 13 8.41 -8.19 -13.04
CA PRO A 13 9.31 -7.56 -14.00
C PRO A 13 10.12 -8.55 -14.86
N LYS A 14 10.52 -9.71 -14.32
CA LYS A 14 11.28 -10.73 -15.04
C LYS A 14 10.41 -11.67 -15.87
N THR A 15 9.16 -11.89 -15.46
CA THR A 15 8.22 -12.77 -16.16
C THR A 15 7.30 -12.02 -17.12
N THR A 16 7.30 -10.68 -17.11
CA THR A 16 6.37 -9.84 -17.89
C THR A 16 6.35 -10.21 -19.38
N TYR A 17 7.49 -10.47 -20.01
CA TYR A 17 7.53 -10.88 -21.41
C TYR A 17 6.74 -12.17 -21.63
N THR A 18 7.04 -13.23 -20.86
CA THR A 18 6.35 -14.51 -20.97
C THR A 18 4.86 -14.39 -20.65
N LEU A 19 4.48 -13.62 -19.63
CA LEU A 19 3.07 -13.38 -19.28
C LEU A 19 2.28 -12.67 -20.40
N ARG A 20 2.96 -11.86 -21.22
CA ARG A 20 2.35 -11.12 -22.34
C ARG A 20 2.24 -11.94 -23.63
N CYS A 21 3.02 -13.00 -23.76
CA CYS A 21 3.15 -13.75 -25.02
C CYS A 21 2.62 -15.19 -24.91
N THR A 22 2.26 -15.66 -23.73
CA THR A 22 1.90 -17.07 -23.49
C THR A 22 0.65 -17.16 -22.62
N PRO A 23 -0.25 -18.14 -22.86
CA PRO A 23 -1.46 -18.32 -22.08
C PRO A 23 -1.27 -18.87 -20.66
N LEU A 24 -0.39 -18.22 -19.89
CA LEU A 24 0.03 -18.72 -18.58
C LEU A 24 -1.09 -18.71 -17.53
N TRP A 25 -2.14 -17.90 -17.67
CA TRP A 25 -3.28 -17.92 -16.73
C TRP A 25 -4.02 -19.27 -16.72
N ALA A 26 -3.90 -20.07 -17.79
CA ALA A 26 -4.46 -21.42 -17.84
C ALA A 26 -3.65 -22.43 -17.00
N HIS A 27 -2.40 -22.10 -16.63
CA HIS A 27 -1.49 -22.97 -15.89
C HIS A 27 -1.39 -22.58 -14.41
N ASN A 28 -2.51 -22.71 -13.69
CA ASN A 28 -2.64 -22.30 -12.28
C ASN A 28 -1.61 -22.97 -11.35
N ASP A 29 -1.27 -24.24 -11.56
CA ASP A 29 -0.29 -24.97 -10.73
C ASP A 29 1.12 -24.39 -10.82
N LEU A 30 1.52 -23.90 -12.00
CA LEU A 30 2.82 -23.27 -12.18
C LEU A 30 2.83 -21.87 -11.55
N LEU A 31 1.75 -21.12 -11.76
CA LEU A 31 1.61 -19.77 -11.22
C LEU A 31 1.56 -19.76 -9.69
N SER A 32 0.86 -20.72 -9.07
CA SER A 32 0.77 -20.85 -7.61
C SER A 32 2.15 -21.13 -6.99
N ARG A 33 2.94 -22.03 -7.57
CA ARG A 33 4.32 -22.31 -7.14
C ARG A 33 5.23 -21.09 -7.21
N LEU A 34 5.07 -20.27 -8.26
CA LEU A 34 5.81 -19.02 -8.37
C LEU A 34 5.39 -18.01 -7.31
N ASP A 35 4.08 -17.86 -7.08
CA ASP A 35 3.54 -16.98 -6.04
C ASP A 35 3.97 -17.42 -4.62
N ASP A 36 4.03 -18.72 -4.36
CA ASP A 36 4.53 -19.27 -3.09
C ASP A 36 6.01 -18.95 -2.90
N THR A 37 6.80 -19.01 -3.97
CA THR A 37 8.21 -18.59 -3.93
C THR A 37 8.33 -17.10 -3.58
N VAL A 38 7.48 -16.25 -4.14
CA VAL A 38 7.43 -14.81 -3.79
C VAL A 38 7.08 -14.63 -2.31
N ARG A 39 6.07 -15.36 -1.83
CA ARG A 39 5.61 -15.32 -0.43
C ARG A 39 6.72 -15.74 0.54
N ILE A 40 7.42 -16.83 0.25
CA ILE A 40 8.56 -17.32 1.05
C ILE A 40 9.68 -16.27 1.08
N ALA A 41 10.03 -15.69 -0.07
CA ALA A 41 11.06 -14.66 -0.15
C ALA A 41 10.69 -13.40 0.65
N LEU A 42 9.42 -13.01 0.67
CA LEU A 42 8.96 -11.87 1.46
C LEU A 42 8.93 -12.17 2.96
N ASN A 43 8.44 -13.35 3.34
CA ASN A 43 8.47 -13.81 4.73
C ASN A 43 9.90 -13.81 5.29
N SER A 44 10.88 -14.32 4.52
CA SER A 44 12.28 -14.35 4.95
C SER A 44 12.92 -12.96 4.97
N THR A 45 12.59 -12.09 4.00
CA THR A 45 13.15 -10.74 3.92
C THR A 45 12.68 -9.86 5.07
N PHE A 46 11.39 -9.93 5.41
CA PHE A 46 10.78 -9.09 6.44
C PHE A 46 10.69 -9.75 7.80
N ASN A 47 11.01 -11.04 7.93
CA ASN A 47 10.78 -11.81 9.15
C ASN A 47 9.34 -11.64 9.68
N CYS A 48 8.38 -11.60 8.76
CA CYS A 48 6.98 -11.32 9.04
C CYS A 48 6.15 -12.51 8.54
N PRO A 49 5.40 -13.21 9.41
CA PRO A 49 4.55 -14.31 8.98
C PRO A 49 3.34 -13.76 8.21
N LEU A 50 3.41 -13.78 6.88
CA LEU A 50 2.28 -13.40 6.03
C LEU A 50 1.27 -14.56 5.98
N ASN A 51 0.24 -14.52 6.83
CA ASN A 51 -0.95 -15.37 6.66
C ASN A 51 -1.70 -15.03 5.36
N ASP A 52 -2.71 -15.82 4.98
CA ASP A 52 -3.35 -15.65 3.66
C ASP A 52 -3.99 -14.28 3.48
N ARG A 53 -4.49 -13.70 4.57
CA ARG A 53 -5.11 -12.38 4.60
C ARG A 53 -4.08 -11.25 4.43
N CYS A 54 -2.97 -11.33 5.16
CA CYS A 54 -1.82 -10.44 5.00
C CYS A 54 -1.20 -10.59 3.60
N TRP A 55 -1.17 -11.81 3.05
CA TRP A 55 -0.66 -12.08 1.71
C TRP A 55 -1.56 -11.47 0.63
N ALA A 56 -2.88 -11.61 0.77
CA ALA A 56 -3.86 -10.98 -0.10
C ALA A 56 -3.67 -9.45 -0.11
N GLN A 57 -3.51 -8.81 1.07
CA GLN A 57 -3.25 -7.38 1.15
C GLN A 57 -1.87 -7.01 0.58
N ALA A 58 -0.80 -7.71 0.98
CA ALA A 58 0.57 -7.42 0.56
C ALA A 58 0.70 -7.39 -0.96
N THR A 59 -0.07 -8.24 -1.62
CA THR A 59 -0.02 -8.39 -3.07
C THR A 59 -0.79 -7.33 -3.86
N LEU A 60 -1.50 -6.43 -3.16
CA LEU A 60 -2.16 -5.30 -3.80
C LEU A 60 -1.17 -4.19 -4.19
N PRO A 61 -1.54 -3.34 -5.17
CA PRO A 61 -0.86 -2.07 -5.39
C PRO A 61 -0.82 -1.22 -4.10
N ILE A 62 0.19 -0.36 -3.99
CA ILE A 62 0.37 0.52 -2.82
C ILE A 62 -0.86 1.41 -2.60
N ARG A 63 -1.45 1.93 -3.68
CA ARG A 63 -2.70 2.74 -3.65
C ARG A 63 -3.92 2.01 -3.08
N HIS A 64 -3.87 0.69 -3.00
CA HIS A 64 -4.92 -0.17 -2.45
C HIS A 64 -4.49 -0.83 -1.14
N GLY A 65 -3.56 -0.22 -0.41
CA GLY A 65 -3.15 -0.71 0.91
C GLY A 65 -2.10 -1.82 0.91
N GLY A 66 -1.64 -2.27 -0.25
CA GLY A 66 -0.63 -3.32 -0.35
C GLY A 66 0.82 -2.83 -0.30
N LEU A 67 1.75 -3.74 -0.63
CA LEU A 67 3.18 -3.45 -0.74
C LEU A 67 3.62 -3.13 -2.17
N GLY A 68 2.72 -3.22 -3.16
CA GLY A 68 3.07 -3.01 -4.56
C GLY A 68 3.86 -4.17 -5.18
N ILE A 69 3.78 -5.37 -4.60
CA ILE A 69 4.36 -6.58 -5.16
C ILE A 69 3.21 -7.45 -5.64
N ARG A 70 2.92 -7.48 -6.94
CA ARG A 70 1.78 -8.23 -7.46
C ARG A 70 2.08 -9.73 -7.50
N LYS A 71 1.05 -10.55 -7.28
CA LYS A 71 1.08 -11.99 -7.63
C LYS A 71 1.23 -12.14 -9.14
N ILE A 72 2.03 -13.11 -9.55
CA ILE A 72 2.20 -13.46 -10.96
C ILE A 72 0.88 -14.01 -11.50
N SER A 73 0.18 -14.84 -10.72
CA SER A 73 -1.14 -15.36 -11.09
C SER A 73 -2.16 -14.26 -11.38
N SER A 74 -2.19 -13.22 -10.55
CA SER A 74 -3.12 -12.09 -10.71
C SER A 74 -2.80 -11.21 -11.91
N VAL A 75 -1.53 -11.16 -12.33
CA VAL A 75 -1.08 -10.30 -13.44
C VAL A 75 -1.09 -11.04 -14.78
N ALA A 76 -1.02 -12.37 -14.78
CA ALA A 76 -0.92 -13.19 -15.99
C ALA A 76 -2.04 -12.87 -17.01
N LEU A 77 -3.29 -12.88 -16.55
CA LEU A 77 -4.45 -12.63 -17.42
C LEU A 77 -4.51 -11.18 -17.92
N PRO A 78 -4.41 -10.13 -17.06
CA PRO A 78 -4.31 -8.75 -17.52
C PRO A 78 -3.14 -8.48 -18.49
N ALA A 79 -1.98 -9.09 -18.25
CA ALA A 79 -0.79 -8.92 -19.08
C ALA A 79 -1.02 -9.48 -20.49
N PHE A 80 -1.59 -10.67 -20.62
CA PHE A 80 -1.91 -11.24 -21.91
C PHE A 80 -2.96 -10.42 -22.67
N LEU A 81 -4.09 -10.12 -22.05
CA LEU A 81 -5.19 -9.37 -22.70
C LEU A 81 -4.70 -8.03 -23.23
N SER A 82 -3.99 -7.27 -22.41
CA SER A 82 -3.42 -5.98 -22.84
C SER A 82 -2.37 -6.12 -23.94
N SER A 83 -1.54 -7.16 -23.90
CA SER A 83 -0.53 -7.43 -24.92
C SER A 83 -1.15 -7.71 -26.30
N VAL A 84 -2.18 -8.57 -26.34
CA VAL A 84 -2.89 -8.90 -27.57
C VAL A 84 -3.52 -7.65 -28.19
N HIS A 85 -4.25 -6.86 -27.39
CA HIS A 85 -4.85 -5.63 -27.87
C HIS A 85 -3.83 -4.55 -28.25
N SER A 86 -2.65 -4.53 -27.62
CA SER A 86 -1.59 -3.58 -27.97
C SER A 86 -0.89 -3.92 -29.29
N SER A 87 -0.84 -5.19 -29.67
CA SER A 87 -0.10 -5.67 -30.84
C SER A 87 -0.98 -5.89 -32.08
N VAL A 88 -2.32 -5.98 -31.91
CA VAL A 88 -3.25 -6.30 -33.01
C VAL A 88 -3.10 -5.42 -34.26
N ASN A 89 -2.95 -4.10 -34.09
CA ASN A 89 -2.81 -3.17 -35.22
C ASN A 89 -1.49 -3.37 -35.96
N LEU A 90 -0.40 -3.62 -35.22
CA LEU A 90 0.92 -3.87 -35.79
C LEU A 90 0.94 -5.21 -36.53
N VAL A 91 0.38 -6.26 -35.92
CA VAL A 91 0.25 -7.58 -36.54
C VAL A 91 -0.57 -7.48 -37.84
N GLY A 92 -1.71 -6.78 -37.81
CA GLY A 92 -2.51 -6.54 -39.01
C GLY A 92 -1.75 -5.79 -40.10
N SER A 93 -0.94 -4.79 -39.72
CA SER A 93 -0.12 -4.02 -40.67
C SER A 93 0.98 -4.86 -41.33
N ILE A 94 1.58 -5.80 -40.58
CA ILE A 94 2.65 -6.69 -41.07
C ILE A 94 2.08 -7.79 -41.96
N LEU A 95 0.98 -8.42 -41.54
CA LEU A 95 0.41 -9.58 -42.24
C LEU A 95 -0.44 -9.18 -43.46
N GLY A 96 -0.86 -7.91 -43.55
CA GLY A 96 -1.64 -7.38 -44.65
C GLY A 96 -3.10 -7.89 -44.69
N PRO A 97 -3.90 -7.42 -45.67
CA PRO A 97 -5.33 -7.76 -45.78
C PRO A 97 -5.60 -9.25 -45.94
N SER A 98 -4.68 -9.99 -46.58
CA SER A 98 -4.82 -11.40 -46.93
C SER A 98 -4.82 -12.34 -45.72
N LEU A 99 -4.27 -11.88 -44.59
CA LEU A 99 -4.22 -12.59 -43.30
C LEU A 99 -4.92 -11.78 -42.20
N CYS A 100 -5.72 -10.79 -42.58
CA CYS A 100 -6.48 -9.95 -41.67
C CYS A 100 -7.61 -10.80 -41.05
N GLY A 101 -7.39 -11.27 -39.82
CA GLY A 101 -8.31 -12.17 -39.13
C GLY A 101 -7.67 -13.38 -38.45
N VAL A 102 -6.34 -13.47 -38.36
CA VAL A 102 -5.68 -14.46 -37.49
C VAL A 102 -6.17 -14.26 -36.06
N GLU A 103 -7.00 -15.18 -35.60
CA GLU A 103 -7.50 -15.18 -34.24
C GLU A 103 -6.35 -15.57 -33.30
N VAL A 104 -6.11 -14.74 -32.30
CA VAL A 104 -5.13 -15.08 -31.27
C VAL A 104 -5.72 -16.21 -30.43
N THR A 105 -5.05 -17.35 -30.46
CA THR A 105 -5.43 -18.53 -29.68
C THR A 105 -5.67 -18.15 -28.21
N CYS A 106 -6.75 -18.68 -27.63
CA CYS A 106 -7.18 -18.43 -26.25
C CYS A 106 -7.65 -17.00 -25.92
N LEU A 107 -7.77 -16.07 -26.88
CA LEU A 107 -8.25 -14.71 -26.59
C LEU A 107 -9.69 -14.69 -26.08
N ALA A 108 -10.58 -15.45 -26.72
CA ALA A 108 -11.98 -15.57 -26.30
C ALA A 108 -12.07 -16.12 -24.87
N GLU A 109 -11.38 -17.23 -24.61
CA GLU A 109 -11.31 -17.87 -23.28
C GLU A 109 -10.73 -16.92 -22.21
N ALA A 110 -9.67 -16.19 -22.53
CA ALA A 110 -9.07 -15.20 -21.63
C ALA A 110 -10.07 -14.10 -21.27
N ARG A 111 -10.78 -13.59 -22.28
CA ARG A 111 -11.79 -12.54 -22.10
C ARG A 111 -12.94 -13.06 -21.23
N ASP A 112 -13.46 -14.24 -21.52
CA ASP A 112 -14.56 -14.85 -20.75
C ASP A 112 -14.16 -15.11 -19.30
N THR A 113 -12.92 -15.58 -19.09
CA THR A 113 -12.35 -15.75 -17.74
C THR A 113 -12.31 -14.42 -16.98
N TRP A 114 -11.89 -13.34 -17.65
CA TRP A 114 -11.80 -12.01 -17.03
C TRP A 114 -13.18 -11.42 -16.73
N LEU A 115 -14.13 -11.54 -17.68
CA LEU A 115 -15.51 -11.07 -17.52
C LEU A 115 -16.22 -11.82 -16.39
N SER A 116 -16.01 -13.14 -16.28
CA SER A 116 -16.53 -13.95 -15.17
C SER A 116 -16.01 -13.48 -13.81
N ALA A 117 -14.79 -12.94 -13.76
CA ALA A 117 -14.18 -12.46 -12.53
C ALA A 117 -14.60 -11.03 -12.14
N THR A 118 -14.85 -10.16 -13.12
CA THR A 118 -14.96 -8.69 -12.92
C THR A 118 -16.31 -8.09 -13.30
N GLY A 119 -17.11 -8.77 -14.11
CA GLY A 119 -18.36 -8.25 -14.66
C GLY A 119 -18.27 -7.96 -16.16
N PRO A 120 -19.33 -7.40 -16.77
CA PRO A 120 -19.43 -7.20 -18.22
C PRO A 120 -18.60 -6.01 -18.75
N ASP A 121 -18.20 -5.09 -17.88
CA ASP A 121 -17.60 -3.81 -18.27
C ASP A 121 -16.14 -3.96 -18.67
N LEU A 122 -15.84 -3.70 -19.94
CA LEU A 122 -14.48 -3.74 -20.47
C LEU A 122 -13.70 -2.44 -20.19
N PRO A 123 -12.35 -2.52 -20.17
CA PRO A 123 -11.51 -1.34 -20.13
C PRO A 123 -11.76 -0.36 -21.28
N LEU A 124 -11.70 0.95 -20.98
CA LEU A 124 -11.74 2.00 -21.99
C LEU A 124 -10.57 1.90 -22.98
N ASN A 125 -9.38 1.58 -22.46
CA ASN A 125 -8.21 1.29 -23.26
C ASN A 125 -7.80 -0.18 -23.08
N LEU A 126 -8.18 -0.99 -24.06
CA LEU A 126 -7.88 -2.43 -24.09
C LEU A 126 -6.37 -2.72 -24.18
N ALA A 127 -5.52 -1.79 -24.62
CA ALA A 127 -4.08 -1.96 -24.59
C ALA A 127 -3.46 -1.65 -23.20
N SER A 128 -4.24 -1.13 -22.24
CA SER A 128 -3.75 -0.76 -20.92
C SER A 128 -3.83 -1.91 -19.92
N GLN A 129 -2.71 -2.56 -19.62
CA GLN A 129 -2.62 -3.60 -18.60
C GLN A 129 -3.18 -3.16 -17.24
N ARG A 130 -2.95 -1.89 -16.86
CA ARG A 130 -3.46 -1.35 -15.60
C ARG A 130 -4.98 -1.37 -15.55
N GLN A 131 -5.66 -1.04 -16.65
CA GLN A 131 -7.12 -1.02 -16.65
C GLN A 131 -7.73 -2.43 -16.60
N TRP A 132 -7.04 -3.45 -17.10
CA TRP A 132 -7.41 -4.86 -16.90
C TRP A 132 -7.17 -5.36 -15.47
N ASP A 133 -6.09 -4.89 -14.81
CA ASP A 133 -5.71 -5.32 -13.45
C ASP A 133 -6.51 -4.61 -12.33
N GLU A 134 -6.95 -3.37 -12.58
CA GLU A 134 -7.61 -2.53 -11.57
C GLU A 134 -8.85 -3.18 -10.95
N PRO A 135 -9.83 -3.71 -11.73
CA PRO A 135 -11.04 -4.29 -11.15
C PRO A 135 -10.77 -5.52 -10.27
N LEU A 136 -9.79 -6.34 -10.66
CA LEU A 136 -9.33 -7.49 -9.87
C LEU A 136 -8.72 -7.03 -8.54
N CYS A 137 -7.91 -5.98 -8.54
CA CYS A 137 -7.36 -5.39 -7.33
C CYS A 137 -8.46 -4.86 -6.40
N LEU A 138 -9.44 -4.14 -6.96
CA LEU A 138 -10.55 -3.56 -6.22
C LEU A 138 -11.41 -4.64 -5.56
N LYS A 139 -11.67 -5.75 -6.26
CA LYS A 139 -12.42 -6.90 -5.71
C LYS A 139 -11.73 -7.48 -4.48
N ILE A 140 -10.41 -7.72 -4.55
CA ILE A 140 -9.64 -8.22 -3.40
C ILE A 140 -9.64 -7.22 -2.25
N ARG A 141 -9.41 -5.93 -2.54
CA ARG A 141 -9.44 -4.85 -1.54
C ARG A 141 -10.79 -4.77 -0.83
N ASN A 142 -11.88 -4.71 -1.58
CA ASN A 142 -13.23 -4.61 -1.04
C ASN A 142 -13.56 -5.84 -0.19
N HIS A 143 -13.23 -7.05 -0.67
CA HIS A 143 -13.40 -8.26 0.10
C HIS A 143 -12.63 -8.21 1.44
N LEU A 144 -11.37 -7.73 1.47
CA LEU A 144 -10.62 -7.58 2.72
C LEU A 144 -11.32 -6.61 3.69
N VAL A 145 -11.82 -5.48 3.18
CA VAL A 145 -12.49 -4.45 3.99
C VAL A 145 -13.86 -4.91 4.49
N GLU A 146 -14.63 -5.63 3.67
CA GLU A 146 -15.97 -6.15 3.98
C GLU A 146 -15.92 -7.36 4.91
N SER A 147 -14.93 -8.24 4.74
CA SER A 147 -14.72 -9.42 5.60
C SER A 147 -13.92 -9.12 6.87
N SER A 148 -13.70 -7.85 7.22
CA SER A 148 -12.97 -7.46 8.43
C SER A 148 -13.81 -7.72 9.68
N GLU A 149 -13.25 -8.46 10.64
CA GLU A 149 -13.95 -8.83 11.88
C GLU A 149 -13.87 -7.74 12.95
N SER A 150 -12.82 -6.92 12.92
CA SER A 150 -12.60 -5.85 13.88
C SER A 150 -12.58 -4.46 13.23
N GLU A 151 -13.10 -3.48 13.96
CA GLU A 151 -13.07 -2.07 13.54
C GLU A 151 -11.63 -1.56 13.40
N ALA A 152 -10.71 -2.04 14.25
CA ALA A 152 -9.29 -1.73 14.16
C ALA A 152 -8.66 -2.22 12.85
N GLU A 153 -8.98 -3.45 12.43
CA GLU A 153 -8.52 -3.98 11.15
C GLU A 153 -9.10 -3.19 9.97
N ARG A 154 -10.41 -2.95 9.98
CA ARG A 154 -11.08 -2.19 8.93
C ARG A 154 -10.47 -0.79 8.79
N SER A 155 -10.26 -0.11 9.91
CA SER A 155 -9.63 1.22 9.95
C SER A 155 -8.20 1.20 9.38
N ARG A 156 -7.39 0.20 9.73
CA ARG A 156 -6.04 0.01 9.19
C ARG A 156 -6.05 -0.20 7.68
N LEU A 157 -6.97 -1.02 7.16
CA LEU A 157 -7.09 -1.29 5.73
C LEU A 157 -7.46 -0.02 4.95
N LEU A 158 -8.43 0.75 5.45
CA LEU A 158 -8.83 2.02 4.87
C LEU A 158 -7.68 3.03 4.93
N ALA A 159 -7.05 3.22 6.10
CA ALA A 159 -5.92 4.12 6.28
C ALA A 159 -4.72 3.77 5.38
N SER A 160 -4.50 2.48 5.10
CA SER A 160 -3.42 2.04 4.21
C SER A 160 -3.69 2.37 2.73
N CYS A 161 -4.96 2.60 2.36
CA CYS A 161 -5.37 3.00 1.02
C CYS A 161 -5.37 4.52 0.83
N GLU A 162 -5.31 5.30 1.92
CA GLU A 162 -5.27 6.75 1.81
C GLU A 162 -4.08 7.20 0.96
N PRO A 163 -4.24 8.29 0.18
CA PRO A 163 -3.14 8.92 -0.51
C PRO A 163 -1.95 9.13 0.44
N GLU A 164 -0.74 9.05 -0.10
CA GLU A 164 0.51 9.32 0.64
C GLU A 164 0.91 8.30 1.72
N SER A 165 -0.04 7.52 2.27
CA SER A 165 0.20 6.52 3.33
C SER A 165 1.30 5.49 2.99
N GLY A 166 1.48 5.22 1.70
CA GLY A 166 2.46 4.27 1.17
C GLY A 166 3.69 4.90 0.51
N TYR A 167 3.91 6.22 0.60
CA TYR A 167 5.04 6.87 -0.07
C TYR A 167 6.41 6.37 0.38
N TRP A 168 6.55 5.97 1.64
CA TRP A 168 7.77 5.37 2.16
C TRP A 168 8.16 4.07 1.45
N LEU A 169 7.20 3.35 0.84
CA LEU A 169 7.44 2.17 0.01
C LEU A 169 7.96 2.52 -1.40
N ASN A 170 7.96 3.79 -1.78
CA ASN A 170 8.55 4.27 -3.03
C ASN A 170 9.84 5.06 -2.79
N ALA A 171 10.16 5.40 -1.54
CA ALA A 171 11.37 6.14 -1.18
C ALA A 171 12.62 5.27 -1.37
N ILE A 172 13.55 5.73 -2.21
CA ILE A 172 14.84 5.06 -2.43
C ILE A 172 15.60 5.03 -1.10
N PRO A 173 16.05 3.87 -0.60
CA PRO A 173 16.74 3.77 0.68
C PRO A 173 18.14 4.37 0.57
N SER A 174 18.36 5.53 1.20
CA SER A 174 19.65 6.22 1.19
C SER A 174 19.92 6.85 2.55
N PHE A 175 21.10 6.56 3.10
CA PHE A 175 21.53 7.14 4.37
C PHE A 175 21.76 8.65 4.23
N SER A 176 22.39 9.07 3.13
CA SER A 176 22.79 10.47 2.88
C SER A 176 21.62 11.45 2.85
N VAL A 177 20.43 11.00 2.46
CA VAL A 177 19.21 11.82 2.43
C VAL A 177 18.19 11.40 3.49
N GLY A 178 18.57 10.54 4.43
CA GLY A 178 17.74 10.15 5.58
C GLY A 178 16.53 9.27 5.25
N THR A 179 16.49 8.63 4.08
CA THR A 179 15.36 7.77 3.64
C THR A 179 15.60 6.28 3.92
N LEU A 180 16.77 5.91 4.42
CA LEU A 180 17.11 4.54 4.75
C LEU A 180 16.43 4.12 6.07
N LEU A 181 15.40 3.28 5.97
CA LEU A 181 14.87 2.55 7.12
C LEU A 181 15.73 1.31 7.39
N GLU A 182 16.13 1.15 8.65
CA GLU A 182 16.77 -0.09 9.12
C GLU A 182 15.85 -1.29 8.94
N ARG A 183 16.43 -2.50 8.84
CA ARG A 183 15.69 -3.74 8.57
C ARG A 183 14.53 -3.95 9.55
N THR A 184 14.78 -3.79 10.85
CA THR A 184 13.78 -3.99 11.91
C THR A 184 12.66 -2.96 11.84
N THR A 185 13.01 -1.69 11.60
CA THR A 185 12.05 -0.59 11.42
C THR A 185 11.19 -0.79 10.19
N PHE A 186 11.80 -1.18 9.06
CA PHE A 186 11.07 -1.48 7.83
C PHE A 186 10.15 -2.69 8.01
N SER A 187 10.64 -3.76 8.64
CA SER A 187 9.85 -4.95 8.97
C SER A 187 8.64 -4.60 9.83
N LEU A 188 8.84 -3.85 10.92
CA LEU A 188 7.75 -3.41 11.80
C LEU A 188 6.73 -2.55 11.04
N ALA A 189 7.18 -1.62 10.19
CA ALA A 189 6.30 -0.79 9.37
C ALA A 189 5.48 -1.62 8.37
N VAL A 190 6.08 -2.62 7.74
CA VAL A 190 5.37 -3.57 6.87
C VAL A 190 4.33 -4.36 7.67
N SER A 191 4.72 -4.91 8.83
CA SER A 191 3.81 -5.69 9.66
C SER A 191 2.62 -4.86 10.15
N LEU A 192 2.85 -3.62 10.61
CA LEU A 192 1.78 -2.70 11.00
C LEU A 192 0.85 -2.36 9.82
N ARG A 193 1.41 -2.10 8.63
CA ARG A 193 0.62 -1.85 7.42
C ARG A 193 -0.25 -3.05 7.06
N LEU A 194 0.30 -4.26 7.15
CA LEU A 194 -0.38 -5.51 6.79
C LEU A 194 -1.22 -6.14 7.90
N GLY A 195 -1.17 -5.61 9.13
CA GLY A 195 -1.85 -6.19 10.27
C GLY A 195 -1.28 -7.56 10.63
N ALA A 196 -0.01 -7.77 10.30
CA ALA A 196 0.71 -8.98 10.62
C ALA A 196 1.25 -8.91 12.04
N ARG A 197 1.54 -10.09 12.58
CA ARG A 197 2.12 -10.23 13.91
C ARG A 197 3.47 -9.50 14.00
N THR A 198 3.63 -8.66 15.01
CA THR A 198 4.87 -7.93 15.29
C THR A 198 5.58 -8.47 16.54
N ASN A 199 4.82 -8.94 17.53
CA ASN A 199 5.33 -9.35 18.82
C ASN A 199 4.75 -10.70 19.26
N GLU A 200 5.48 -11.37 20.14
CA GLU A 200 4.89 -12.38 21.01
C GLU A 200 4.02 -11.69 22.07
N PRO A 201 2.85 -12.25 22.43
CA PRO A 201 2.09 -11.78 23.58
C PRO A 201 2.96 -11.71 24.83
N HIS A 202 2.97 -10.56 25.48
CA HIS A 202 3.77 -10.34 26.68
C HIS A 202 3.15 -9.25 27.54
N ARG A 203 3.56 -9.21 28.82
CA ARG A 203 3.16 -8.14 29.72
C ARG A 203 4.12 -6.97 29.59
N CYS A 204 3.60 -5.79 29.24
CA CYS A 204 4.40 -4.58 29.17
C CYS A 204 4.84 -4.14 30.58
N ARG A 205 5.95 -3.39 30.68
CA ARG A 205 6.39 -2.74 31.93
C ARG A 205 5.36 -1.77 32.51
N CYS A 206 4.43 -1.26 31.70
CA CYS A 206 3.32 -0.45 32.21
C CYS A 206 2.20 -1.28 32.85
N GLY A 207 2.31 -2.61 32.84
CA GLY A 207 1.36 -3.55 33.44
C GLY A 207 0.30 -4.11 32.50
N VAL A 208 0.16 -3.56 31.28
CA VAL A 208 -0.84 -3.95 30.27
C VAL A 208 -0.33 -5.13 29.44
N ASP A 209 -1.22 -6.06 29.12
CA ASP A 209 -0.93 -7.17 28.22
C ASP A 209 -0.92 -6.68 26.77
N VAL A 210 0.16 -7.01 26.06
CA VAL A 210 0.39 -6.62 24.67
C VAL A 210 -0.04 -7.77 23.78
N ASP A 211 -0.89 -7.45 22.81
CA ASP A 211 -1.34 -8.40 21.80
C ASP A 211 -0.25 -8.70 20.74
N PRO A 212 -0.45 -9.72 19.89
CA PRO A 212 0.48 -10.02 18.82
C PRO A 212 0.68 -8.89 17.78
N LEU A 213 -0.27 -7.95 17.65
CA LEU A 213 -0.22 -6.86 16.69
C LEU A 213 0.70 -5.73 17.17
N GLY A 214 0.91 -5.61 18.48
CA GLY A 214 1.93 -4.74 19.06
C GLY A 214 1.58 -3.26 19.04
N HIS A 215 0.32 -2.90 18.76
CA HIS A 215 -0.13 -1.50 18.72
C HIS A 215 0.11 -0.78 20.05
N HIS A 216 0.10 -1.51 21.17
CA HIS A 216 0.39 -0.97 22.50
C HIS A 216 1.70 -0.17 22.55
N GLY A 217 2.77 -0.63 21.89
CA GLY A 217 4.08 0.04 21.90
C GLY A 217 4.08 1.43 21.26
N LEU A 218 3.07 1.73 20.43
CA LEU A 218 2.90 3.02 19.77
C LEU A 218 2.38 4.09 20.75
N ALA A 219 1.50 3.71 21.67
CA ALA A 219 0.83 4.60 22.61
C ALA A 219 1.30 4.48 24.07
N CYS A 220 2.06 3.44 24.43
CA CYS A 220 2.45 3.18 25.79
C CYS A 220 3.23 4.35 26.41
N ARG A 221 2.82 4.78 27.61
CA ARG A 221 3.47 5.87 28.36
C ARG A 221 4.92 5.57 28.74
N ARG A 222 5.27 4.28 28.86
CA ARG A 222 6.63 3.81 29.17
C ARG A 222 7.48 3.58 27.90
N SER A 223 6.91 3.80 26.71
CA SER A 223 7.64 3.67 25.44
C SER A 223 8.57 4.85 25.23
N ALA A 224 9.88 4.59 25.22
CA ALA A 224 10.90 5.62 25.03
C ALA A 224 10.74 6.38 23.69
N GLY A 225 10.23 5.69 22.66
CA GLY A 225 10.04 6.27 21.34
C GLY A 225 8.78 7.14 21.18
N ARG A 226 7.85 7.15 22.16
CA ARG A 226 6.58 7.87 22.03
C ARG A 226 6.78 9.38 21.87
N ILE A 227 7.55 9.99 22.78
CA ILE A 227 7.78 11.45 22.80
C ILE A 227 8.61 11.89 21.59
N PRO A 228 9.76 11.25 21.26
CA PRO A 228 10.54 11.63 20.08
C PRO A 228 9.78 11.52 18.76
N ARG A 229 8.94 10.49 18.59
CA ARG A 229 8.11 10.34 17.37
C ARG A 229 7.09 11.47 17.22
N HIS A 230 6.38 11.79 18.31
CA HIS A 230 5.41 12.87 18.31
C HIS A 230 6.06 14.23 18.02
N ALA A 231 7.18 14.53 18.69
CA ALA A 231 7.96 15.74 18.44
C ALA A 231 8.50 15.82 16.99
N ALA A 232 9.02 14.72 16.44
CA ALA A 232 9.51 14.68 15.07
C ALA A 232 8.39 14.92 14.05
N LEU A 233 7.21 14.35 14.28
CA LEU A 233 6.06 14.55 13.39
C LEU A 233 5.54 15.99 13.45
N ASN A 234 5.45 16.56 14.66
CA ASN A 234 5.12 17.97 14.85
C ASN A 234 6.11 18.90 14.12
N ASP A 235 7.40 18.60 14.21
CA ASP A 235 8.42 19.38 13.50
C ASP A 235 8.28 19.29 11.97
N VAL A 236 7.93 18.13 11.42
CA VAL A 236 7.63 17.98 9.98
C VAL A 236 6.47 18.88 9.55
N ILE A 237 5.37 18.88 10.31
CA ILE A 237 4.19 19.72 10.01
C ILE A 237 4.56 21.20 10.10
N ARG A 238 5.26 21.60 11.17
CA ARG A 238 5.75 22.96 11.36
C ARG A 238 6.63 23.42 10.20
N ARG A 239 7.57 22.58 9.74
CA ARG A 239 8.44 22.90 8.60
C ARG A 239 7.66 23.00 7.29
N ALA A 240 6.67 22.15 7.07
CA ALA A 240 5.79 22.24 5.91
C ALA A 240 5.03 23.58 5.88
N LEU A 241 4.42 23.97 7.00
CA LEU A 241 3.75 25.27 7.13
C LEU A 241 4.70 26.44 6.89
N ALA A 242 5.88 26.42 7.53
CA ALA A 242 6.90 27.45 7.34
C ALA A 242 7.34 27.58 5.88
N SER A 243 7.48 26.45 5.16
CA SER A 243 7.85 26.45 3.73
C SER A 243 6.77 27.06 2.82
N SER A 244 5.51 27.08 3.28
CA SER A 244 4.39 27.75 2.61
C SER A 244 4.21 29.22 3.05
N GLY A 245 5.14 29.78 3.83
CA GLY A 245 5.06 31.14 4.35
C GLY A 245 4.10 31.29 5.53
N VAL A 246 3.62 30.19 6.10
CA VAL A 246 2.71 30.19 7.26
C VAL A 246 3.51 29.92 8.53
N PRO A 247 3.79 30.93 9.36
CA PRO A 247 4.48 30.72 10.63
C PRO A 247 3.60 29.93 11.59
N ALA A 248 4.19 28.90 12.23
CA ALA A 248 3.52 28.05 13.21
C ALA A 248 4.41 27.82 14.43
N VAL A 249 3.77 27.72 15.60
CA VAL A 249 4.41 27.41 16.88
C VAL A 249 3.98 26.02 17.33
N LEU A 250 4.90 25.27 17.94
CA LEU A 250 4.60 23.99 18.59
C LEU A 250 4.41 24.23 20.08
N GLU A 251 3.51 23.46 20.68
CA GLU A 251 3.14 23.56 22.10
C GLU A 251 2.94 25.03 22.53
N PRO A 252 1.94 25.77 22.00
CA PRO A 252 1.72 27.16 22.37
C PRO A 252 1.39 27.30 23.86
N ASN A 253 1.97 28.30 24.52
CA ASN A 253 1.73 28.60 25.94
C ASN A 253 0.47 29.44 26.11
N GLY A 254 -0.32 29.17 27.15
CA GLY A 254 -1.49 29.99 27.52
C GLY A 254 -2.72 29.81 26.63
N ILE A 255 -2.69 28.87 25.69
CA ILE A 255 -3.81 28.53 24.81
C ILE A 255 -4.38 27.19 25.25
N VAL A 256 -5.61 27.23 25.75
CA VAL A 256 -6.39 26.08 26.16
C VAL A 256 -7.73 26.18 25.45
N ARG A 257 -8.12 25.10 24.77
CA ARG A 257 -9.42 25.01 24.10
C ARG A 257 -10.55 24.90 25.13
N ASP A 258 -11.79 25.08 24.68
CA ASP A 258 -12.99 24.91 25.51
C ASP A 258 -13.12 23.49 26.10
N ASP A 259 -12.48 22.49 25.48
CA ASP A 259 -12.42 21.11 25.96
C ASP A 259 -11.31 20.87 27.01
N GLY A 260 -10.60 21.92 27.42
CA GLY A 260 -9.51 21.85 28.40
C GLY A 260 -8.20 21.26 27.85
N LYS A 261 -8.12 20.95 26.54
CA LYS A 261 -6.91 20.42 25.93
C LYS A 261 -6.05 21.53 25.33
N ARG A 262 -4.74 21.26 25.32
CA ARG A 262 -3.74 22.10 24.66
C ARG A 262 -3.48 21.56 23.25
N PRO A 263 -3.47 22.41 22.21
CA PRO A 263 -3.09 21.96 20.87
C PRO A 263 -1.59 21.61 20.82
N ASP A 264 -1.22 20.67 19.94
CA ASP A 264 0.18 20.29 19.73
C ASP A 264 0.95 21.37 18.95
N GLY A 265 0.24 22.17 18.15
CA GLY A 265 0.76 23.36 17.49
C GLY A 265 -0.34 24.27 16.96
N MET A 266 0.01 25.48 16.53
CA MET A 266 -0.94 26.46 16.02
C MET A 266 -0.28 27.43 15.03
N THR A 267 -1.01 27.90 14.03
CA THR A 267 -0.54 28.98 13.14
C THR A 267 -0.62 30.35 13.82
N LEU A 268 0.43 31.16 13.64
CA LEU A 268 0.50 32.51 14.20
C LEU A 268 -0.29 33.54 13.37
N ILE A 269 -0.65 33.18 12.14
CA ILE A 269 -1.53 33.97 11.27
C ILE A 269 -2.84 33.22 11.02
N PRO A 270 -3.93 33.95 10.69
CA PRO A 270 -5.18 33.34 10.29
C PRO A 270 -5.00 32.39 9.10
N TRP A 271 -5.50 31.17 9.24
CA TRP A 271 -5.54 30.18 8.19
C TRP A 271 -6.78 30.33 7.32
N LYS A 272 -7.96 30.46 7.94
CA LYS A 272 -9.24 30.65 7.23
C LYS A 272 -10.25 31.41 8.08
N ASN A 273 -11.01 32.32 7.48
CA ASN A 273 -12.07 33.10 8.13
C ASN A 273 -11.61 33.83 9.41
N GLY A 274 -10.37 34.34 9.43
CA GLY A 274 -9.81 35.01 10.61
C GLY A 274 -9.38 34.06 11.74
N ARG A 275 -9.51 32.74 11.58
CA ARG A 275 -9.14 31.73 12.59
C ARG A 275 -7.80 31.10 12.27
N SER A 276 -7.00 30.86 13.30
CA SER A 276 -5.77 30.07 13.20
C SER A 276 -6.07 28.59 12.98
N LEU A 277 -5.11 27.89 12.39
CA LEU A 277 -5.14 26.43 12.28
C LEU A 277 -4.47 25.83 13.52
N ASP A 278 -5.19 24.95 14.20
CA ASP A 278 -4.65 24.11 15.27
C ASP A 278 -4.14 22.78 14.70
N ILE A 279 -3.03 22.30 15.25
CA ILE A 279 -2.40 21.02 14.93
C ILE A 279 -2.61 20.10 16.11
N GLU A 280 -3.12 18.90 15.85
CA GLU A 280 -3.32 17.84 16.84
C GLU A 280 -2.81 16.50 16.28
N LEU A 281 -2.04 15.76 17.07
CA LEU A 281 -1.50 14.46 16.72
C LEU A 281 -1.94 13.41 17.74
N SER A 282 -2.73 12.44 17.29
CA SER A 282 -3.08 11.29 18.12
C SER A 282 -1.97 10.24 18.09
N ASN A 283 -1.73 9.55 19.21
CA ASN A 283 -0.69 8.52 19.35
C ASN A 283 -0.91 7.25 18.50
N SER A 284 -2.03 7.15 17.79
CA SER A 284 -2.48 5.93 17.09
C SER A 284 -2.60 6.13 15.58
N ILE A 285 -2.97 7.34 15.14
CA ILE A 285 -3.21 7.72 13.75
C ILE A 285 -2.84 9.21 13.63
N ILE A 286 -2.18 9.61 12.54
CA ILE A 286 -2.05 11.02 12.20
C ILE A 286 -3.43 11.50 11.78
N SER A 287 -4.23 11.95 12.75
CA SER A 287 -5.47 12.66 12.46
C SER A 287 -5.12 14.13 12.52
N LEU A 288 -4.87 14.74 11.36
CA LEU A 288 -4.77 16.19 11.27
C LEU A 288 -6.19 16.75 11.43
N CYS A 289 -6.65 16.88 12.67
CA CYS A 289 -7.96 17.47 12.93
C CYS A 289 -7.85 18.98 12.75
N ILE A 290 -8.24 19.44 11.57
CA ILE A 290 -8.51 20.86 11.31
C ILE A 290 -9.83 21.18 12.02
N TYR A 291 -9.74 21.60 13.29
CA TYR A 291 -10.87 22.21 13.96
C TYR A 291 -10.98 23.67 13.47
N PHE A 292 -12.15 24.03 12.95
CA PHE A 292 -12.49 25.40 12.57
C PHE A 292 -13.20 26.11 13.70
#